data_AF-A0A1S1IZF5-F1
#
_entry.id   AF-A0A1S1IZF5-F1
#
_cell.length_a   1.000
_cell.length_b   1.000
_cell.length_c   1.000
_cell.angle_alpha   90.00
_cell.angle_beta   90.00
_cell.angle_gamma   90.00
#
_symmetry.space_group_name_H-M   'P 1'
#
loop_
_entity.id
_entity.type
_entity.pdbx_description
1 polymer ?
#
loop_
_entity_poly.entity_id
_entity_poly.type
_entity_poly.pdbx_seq_one_letter_code
_entity_poly.pdbx_strand_id
1 'polypeptide(L)' 'MKDMKSFRDWGKQHGVHEAVSRKINQKEGYNIPLSTLKIICFYKQITMHNFFNLVEKKYGDAEDKFYYIEK' A
#
# COMPACT_ATOMS: atom_id res chain seq x y z
N MET A 1 2.81 12.73 2.66
CA MET A 1 1.86 12.80 3.81
C MET A 1 1.80 14.18 4.46
N LYS A 2 2.14 15.28 3.77
CA LYS A 2 2.11 16.61 4.40
C LYS A 2 0.70 17.21 4.54
N ASP A 3 -0.32 16.62 3.91
CA ASP A 3 -1.70 17.19 3.88
C ASP A 3 -2.79 16.19 4.33
N MET A 4 -2.52 15.29 5.27
CA MET A 4 -3.50 14.29 5.75
C MET A 4 -4.06 14.67 7.12
N LYS A 5 -5.38 14.92 7.21
CA LYS A 5 -6.07 15.28 8.47
C LYS A 5 -6.13 14.14 9.49
N SER A 6 -6.32 12.89 9.05
CA SER A 6 -6.28 11.69 9.91
C SER A 6 -6.16 10.39 9.09
N PHE A 7 -5.70 9.31 9.71
CA PHE A 7 -5.66 7.96 9.09
C PHE A 7 -7.03 7.41 8.69
N ARG A 8 -8.07 7.88 9.39
CA ARG A 8 -9.46 7.54 9.09
C ARG A 8 -9.91 8.15 7.78
N ASP A 9 -9.57 9.42 7.54
CA ASP A 9 -9.96 10.12 6.32
C ASP A 9 -9.28 9.53 5.09
N TRP A 10 -8.00 9.18 5.21
CA TRP A 10 -7.29 8.47 4.14
C TRP A 10 -7.85 7.07 3.92
N GLY A 11 -8.20 6.37 5.00
CA GLY A 11 -8.87 5.07 4.92
C GLY A 11 -10.17 5.17 4.12
N LYS A 12 -11.02 6.14 4.43
CA LYS A 12 -12.25 6.41 3.67
C LYS A 12 -11.97 6.73 2.20
N GLN A 13 -11.03 7.62 1.91
CA GLN A 13 -10.68 7.99 0.53
C GLN A 13 -10.14 6.82 -0.30
N HIS A 14 -9.48 5.85 0.34
CA HIS A 14 -8.86 4.73 -0.35
C HIS A 14 -9.64 3.42 -0.21
N GLY A 15 -10.81 3.44 0.44
CA GLY A 15 -11.64 2.25 0.64
C GLY A 15 -10.98 1.22 1.55
N VAL A 16 -10.25 1.67 2.57
CA VAL A 16 -9.51 0.80 3.50
C VAL A 16 -9.78 1.19 4.94
N HIS A 17 -9.78 0.21 5.83
CA HIS A 17 -10.03 0.45 7.25
C HIS A 17 -8.89 1.27 7.87
N GLU A 18 -9.19 2.12 8.85
CA GLU A 18 -8.19 2.96 9.55
C GLU A 18 -7.00 2.15 10.08
N ALA A 19 -7.26 0.93 10.56
CA ALA A 19 -6.23 0.01 11.04
C ALA A 19 -5.21 -0.36 9.94
N VAL A 20 -5.65 -0.48 8.68
CA VAL A 20 -4.77 -0.72 7.53
C VAL A 20 -3.98 0.55 7.20
N SER A 21 -4.63 1.72 7.23
CA SER A 21 -3.98 3.03 7.03
C SER A 21 -2.84 3.29 8.03
N ARG A 22 -3.08 2.98 9.31
CA ARG A 22 -2.09 3.13 10.39
C ARG A 22 -0.89 2.21 10.20
N LYS A 23 -1.15 0.96 9.78
CA LYS A 23 -0.10 -0.03 9.52
C LYS A 23 0.78 0.42 8.35
N ILE A 24 0.20 0.78 7.21
CA ILE A 24 0.94 1.25 6.02
C ILE A 24 1.86 2.45 6.32
N ASN A 25 1.50 3.29 7.30
CA ASN A 25 2.30 4.45 7.68
C ASN A 25 3.33 4.21 8.81
N GLN A 26 3.65 2.97 9.15
CA GLN A 26 4.69 2.70 10.14
C GLN A 26 6.08 3.09 9.61
N LYS A 27 6.92 3.66 10.48
CA LYS A 27 8.25 4.21 10.14
C LYS A 27 9.21 3.15 9.57
N GLU A 28 9.07 1.92 10.01
CA GLU A 28 9.86 0.75 9.57
C GLU A 28 9.26 0.09 8.31
N GLY A 29 8.23 0.72 7.73
CA GLY A 29 7.41 0.10 6.70
C GLY A 29 6.38 -0.85 7.31
N TYR A 30 5.62 -1.49 6.42
CA TYR A 30 4.62 -2.47 6.79
C TYR A 30 4.70 -3.63 5.82
N ASN A 31 4.99 -4.81 6.35
CA ASN A 31 4.85 -6.06 5.62
C ASN A 31 3.36 -6.31 5.39
N ILE A 32 2.81 -5.74 4.31
CA ILE A 32 1.39 -5.84 3.97
C ILE A 32 1.08 -7.32 3.69
N PRO A 33 0.24 -7.98 4.50
CA PRO A 33 -0.17 -9.34 4.21
C PRO A 33 -0.95 -9.37 2.90
N LEU A 34 -0.77 -10.43 2.09
CA LEU A 34 -1.53 -10.61 0.85
C LEU A 34 -3.05 -10.59 1.09
N SER A 35 -3.52 -11.04 2.26
CA SER A 35 -4.93 -10.94 2.65
C SER A 35 -5.42 -9.49 2.75
N THR A 36 -4.58 -8.58 3.25
CA THR A 36 -4.88 -7.14 3.28
C THR A 36 -4.84 -6.55 1.88
N LEU A 37 -3.84 -6.93 1.06
CA LEU A 37 -3.75 -6.53 -0.33
C LEU A 37 -5.00 -6.94 -1.14
N LYS A 38 -5.51 -8.16 -0.90
CA LYS A 38 -6.74 -8.67 -1.50
C LYS A 38 -7.97 -7.82 -1.12
N ILE A 39 -8.07 -7.41 0.14
CA ILE A 39 -9.15 -6.50 0.59
C ILE A 39 -9.05 -5.15 -0.10
N ILE A 40 -7.85 -4.59 -0.24
CA ILE A 40 -7.62 -3.33 -0.97
C ILE A 40 -8.07 -3.46 -2.42
N CYS A 41 -7.65 -4.53 -3.10
CA CYS A 41 -8.02 -4.82 -4.48
C CYS A 41 -9.55 -4.95 -4.65
N PHE A 42 -10.20 -5.63 -3.71
CA PHE A 42 -11.66 -5.77 -3.67
C PHE A 42 -12.38 -4.41 -3.60
N TYR A 43 -12.00 -3.55 -2.65
CA TYR A 43 -12.62 -2.23 -2.54
C TYR A 43 -12.33 -1.31 -3.72
N LYS A 44 -11.15 -1.46 -4.34
CA LYS A 44 -10.76 -0.72 -5.54
C LYS A 44 -11.33 -1.29 -6.84
N GLN A 45 -12.04 -2.42 -6.79
CA GLN A 45 -12.59 -3.11 -7.96
C GLN A 45 -11.52 -3.43 -9.01
N ILE A 46 -10.32 -3.84 -8.56
CA ILE A 46 -9.22 -4.28 -9.42
C ILE A 46 -8.78 -5.69 -9.04
N THR A 47 -8.18 -6.41 -10.00
CA THR A 47 -7.53 -7.69 -9.72
C THR A 47 -6.16 -7.48 -9.08
N MET A 48 -5.66 -8.50 -8.37
CA MET A 48 -4.27 -8.48 -7.88
C MET A 48 -3.25 -8.35 -9.01
N HIS A 49 -3.51 -8.97 -10.17
CA HIS A 49 -2.66 -8.81 -11.35
C HIS A 49 -2.58 -7.34 -11.79
N ASN A 50 -3.73 -6.66 -11.91
CA ASN A 50 -3.76 -5.24 -12.26
C ASN A 50 -3.06 -4.37 -11.20
N PHE A 51 -3.20 -4.72 -9.92
CA PHE A 51 -2.47 -4.04 -8.86
C PHE A 51 -0.95 -4.12 -9.06
N PHE A 52 -0.39 -5.30 -9.29
CA PHE A 52 1.06 -5.44 -9.49
C PHE A 52 1.53 -4.74 -10.78
N ASN A 53 0.76 -4.80 -11.86
CA ASN A 53 1.07 -4.03 -13.08
C ASN A 53 1.12 -2.51 -12.81
N LEU A 54 0.24 -1.99 -11.95
CA LEU A 54 0.26 -0.57 -11.56
C LEU A 54 1.50 -0.22 -10.73
N VAL A 55 1.93 -1.12 -9.86
CA VAL A 55 3.16 -0.97 -9.07
C VAL A 55 4.37 -0.96 -10.00
N GLU A 56 4.49 -1.96 -10.87
CA GLU A 56 5.59 -2.08 -11.83
C GLU A 56 5.62 -0.90 -12.81
N LYS A 57 4.49 -0.45 -13.33
CA LYS A 57 4.45 0.75 -14.18
C LYS A 57 4.95 2.01 -13.47
N LYS A 58 4.76 2.11 -12.15
CA LYS A 58 5.09 3.31 -11.38
C LYS A 58 6.48 3.27 -10.76
N TYR A 59 6.97 2.07 -10.44
CA TYR A 59 8.18 1.84 -9.65
C TYR A 59 9.12 0.80 -10.27
N GLY A 60 8.81 0.23 -11.43
CA GLY A 60 9.60 -0.80 -12.09
C GLY A 60 10.96 -0.30 -12.58
N ASP A 61 11.07 1.01 -12.86
CA ASP A 61 12.35 1.67 -13.17
C ASP A 61 13.07 2.18 -11.91
N ALA A 62 12.48 2.04 -10.72
CA ALA A 62 13.18 2.36 -9.50
C ALA A 62 14.25 1.28 -9.32
N GLU A 63 15.51 1.63 -9.62
CA GLU A 63 16.70 0.80 -9.39
C GLU A 63 16.48 -0.10 -8.16
N ASP A 64 16.75 -1.41 -8.29
CA ASP A 64 16.56 -2.56 -7.37
C ASP A 64 17.03 -2.41 -5.91
N LYS A 65 16.91 -1.22 -5.32
CA LYS A 65 17.22 -0.84 -3.95
C LYS A 65 16.20 -1.39 -2.96
N PHE A 66 15.13 -2.04 -3.43
CA PHE A 66 14.18 -2.76 -2.58
C PHE A 66 14.75 -4.06 -1.97
N TYR A 67 15.91 -4.55 -2.46
CA TYR A 67 16.45 -5.87 -2.08
C TYR A 67 17.52 -5.91 -0.99
N TYR A 68 17.98 -4.76 -0.45
CA TYR A 68 18.99 -4.76 0.62
C TYR A 68 18.48 -4.05 1.87
N ILE A 69 17.69 -4.76 2.66
CA ILE A 69 17.68 -4.54 4.11
C ILE A 69 18.70 -5.54 4.65
N GLU A 70 19.91 -5.05 4.94
CA GLU A 70 20.96 -5.85 5.57
C GLU A 70 20.43 -6.47 6.87
N LYS A 71 20.76 -7.75 7.07
CA LYS A 71 20.44 -8.53 8.28
C LYS A 71 21.20 -8.03 9.50
#